data_AF-A0A7X7KB65-F1
#
_entry.id   AF-A0A7X7KB65-F1
#
_cell.length_a   1.000
_cell.length_b   1.000
_cell.length_c   1.000
_cell.angle_alpha   90.00
_cell.angle_beta   90.00
_cell.angle_gamma   90.00
#
_symmetry.space_group_name_H-M   'P 1'
#
loop_
_entity.id
_entity.type
_entity.pdbx_description
1 polymer ?
#
loop_
_entity_poly.entity_id
_entity_poly.type
_entity_poly.pdbx_seq_one_letter_code
_entity_poly.pdbx_strand_id
1 'polypeptide(L)'
;MVVTYTHPVSGRSLSELRRARRLLRAERARIVQWRRLVRARLDLAIAVAAQPDALGQDPDVLPTGTEADLPMHAELVEHVLGGGPSIELDRLQALRALDRQLARYEQSVTEALDAATTEFIRRVASDPTAMFQGLDAEDAPPSPAPR
;
A
#
# COMPACT_ATOMS: atom_id res chain seq x y z
N MET A 1 14.63 10.39 -11.51
CA MET A 1 13.83 10.59 -12.74
C MET A 1 12.36 10.43 -12.36
N VAL A 2 11.65 11.54 -12.13
CA VAL A 2 10.22 11.51 -11.78
C VAL A 2 9.46 11.46 -13.10
N VAL A 3 8.84 10.32 -13.37
CA VAL A 3 7.97 10.15 -14.51
C VAL A 3 6.61 10.71 -14.13
N THR A 4 6.42 12.01 -14.32
CA THR A 4 5.12 12.68 -14.18
C THR A 4 4.32 12.45 -15.46
N TYR A 5 3.63 11.30 -15.55
CA TYR A 5 2.57 11.11 -16.53
C TYR A 5 1.25 11.66 -15.97
N THR A 6 1.19 12.96 -15.69
CA THR A 6 -0.10 13.66 -15.54
C THR A 6 -0.69 13.83 -16.92
N HIS A 7 -1.20 12.74 -17.50
CA HIS A 7 -2.04 12.83 -18.68
C HIS A 7 -3.31 13.61 -18.27
N PRO A 8 -3.70 14.65 -19.01
CA PRO A 8 -4.90 15.42 -18.68
C PRO A 8 -6.09 14.46 -18.63
N VAL A 9 -6.78 14.46 -17.49
CA VAL A 9 -8.00 13.66 -17.28
C VAL A 9 -9.12 14.19 -18.22
N SER A 10 -9.03 15.47 -18.58
CA SER A 10 -9.82 16.19 -19.57
C SER A 10 -9.58 15.63 -20.98
N GLY A 11 -10.35 14.61 -21.36
CA GLY A 11 -10.29 13.99 -22.69
C GLY A 11 -10.56 12.49 -22.70
N ARG A 12 -10.36 11.81 -21.57
CA ARG A 12 -10.56 10.34 -21.48
C ARG A 12 -12.02 9.94 -21.51
N SER A 13 -12.43 8.93 -22.27
CA SER A 13 -13.80 8.39 -22.25
C SER A 13 -14.22 7.86 -20.87
N LEU A 14 -15.52 7.59 -20.66
CA LEU A 14 -16.00 7.06 -19.39
C LEU A 14 -15.42 5.67 -19.06
N SER A 15 -15.23 4.81 -20.07
CA SER A 15 -14.59 3.49 -19.91
C SER A 15 -13.10 3.63 -19.56
N GLU A 16 -12.40 4.59 -20.17
CA GLU A 16 -11.01 4.91 -19.82
C GLU A 16 -10.88 5.43 -18.38
N LEU A 17 -11.82 6.27 -17.91
CA LEU A 17 -11.86 6.73 -16.52
C LEU A 17 -12.14 5.58 -15.54
N ARG A 18 -13.06 4.67 -15.87
CA ARG A 18 -13.30 3.45 -15.07
C ARG A 18 -12.03 2.60 -14.98
N ARG A 19 -11.39 2.32 -16.11
CA ARG A 19 -10.15 1.56 -16.18
C ARG A 19 -9.03 2.22 -15.38
N ALA A 20 -8.82 3.53 -15.55
CA ALA A 20 -7.82 4.29 -14.82
C ALA A 20 -8.04 4.21 -13.30
N ARG A 21 -9.28 4.41 -12.83
CA ARG A 21 -9.63 4.28 -11.41
C ARG A 21 -9.35 2.89 -10.85
N ARG A 22 -9.65 1.81 -11.61
CA ARG A 22 -9.33 0.44 -11.19
C ARG A 22 -7.83 0.24 -11.01
N LEU A 23 -7.05 0.67 -12.00
CA LEU A 23 -5.58 0.55 -11.97
C LEU A 23 -4.95 1.36 -10.82
N LEU A 24 -5.41 2.59 -10.61
CA LEU A 24 -4.93 3.45 -9.51
C LEU A 24 -5.24 2.88 -8.13
N ARG A 25 -6.43 2.26 -7.94
CA ARG A 25 -6.74 1.55 -6.68
C ARG A 25 -5.83 0.34 -6.45
N ALA A 26 -5.58 -0.44 -7.50
CA ALA A 26 -4.68 -1.59 -7.42
C ALA A 26 -3.25 -1.15 -7.11
N GLU A 27 -2.78 -0.05 -7.71
CA GLU A 27 -1.46 0.52 -7.42
C GLU A 27 -1.37 1.00 -5.98
N ARG A 28 -2.37 1.75 -5.49
CA ARG A 28 -2.42 2.19 -4.09
C ARG A 28 -2.36 1.00 -3.12
N ALA A 29 -3.07 -0.09 -3.40
CA ALA A 29 -3.02 -1.30 -2.58
C ALA A 29 -1.62 -1.92 -2.52
N ARG A 30 -0.92 -1.99 -3.67
CA ARG A 30 0.49 -2.43 -3.72
C ARG A 30 1.41 -1.51 -2.90
N ILE A 31 1.23 -0.20 -3.02
CA ILE A 31 2.03 0.77 -2.24
C ILE A 31 1.84 0.56 -0.74
N VAL A 32 0.59 0.43 -0.27
CA VAL A 32 0.28 0.17 1.14
C VAL A 32 0.95 -1.12 1.64
N GLN A 33 0.91 -2.19 0.84
CA GLN A 33 1.60 -3.44 1.16
C GLN A 33 3.11 -3.23 1.32
N TRP A 34 3.75 -2.54 0.37
CA TRP A 34 5.19 -2.23 0.44
C TRP A 34 5.54 -1.34 1.63
N ARG A 35 4.74 -0.33 1.94
CA ARG A 35 4.94 0.54 3.10
C ARG A 35 4.88 -0.25 4.41
N ARG A 36 3.95 -1.19 4.54
CA ARG A 36 3.86 -2.07 5.72
C ARG A 36 5.13 -2.91 5.89
N LEU A 37 5.67 -3.46 4.80
CA LEU A 37 6.91 -4.24 4.83
C LEU A 37 8.13 -3.39 5.21
N VAL A 38 8.25 -2.18 4.66
CA VAL A 38 9.34 -1.25 4.99
C VAL A 38 9.28 -0.83 6.46
N ARG A 39 8.09 -0.50 6.98
CA ARG A 39 7.91 -0.14 8.39
C ARG A 39 8.23 -1.31 9.32
N ALA A 40 7.73 -2.51 9.02
CA ALA A 40 8.08 -3.69 9.79
C ALA A 40 9.60 -3.90 9.87
N ARG A 41 10.33 -3.64 8.77
CA ARG A 41 11.80 -3.72 8.81
C ARG A 41 12.45 -2.61 9.62
N LEU A 42 11.92 -1.39 9.57
CA LEU A 42 12.38 -0.29 10.42
C LEU A 42 12.17 -0.61 11.90
N ASP A 43 11.01 -1.17 12.25
CA ASP A 43 10.66 -1.53 13.62
C ASP A 43 11.63 -2.61 14.14
N LEU A 44 11.94 -3.63 13.32
CA LEU A 44 12.94 -4.65 13.66
C LEU A 44 14.35 -4.06 13.85
N ALA A 45 14.80 -3.21 12.93
CA ALA A 45 16.12 -2.57 13.04
C ALA A 45 16.23 -1.68 14.29
N ILE A 46 15.13 -1.03 14.70
CA ILE A 46 15.07 -0.26 15.96
C ILE A 46 15.11 -1.20 17.16
N ALA A 47 14.33 -2.29 17.13
CA ALA A 47 14.26 -3.27 18.22
C ALA A 47 15.59 -3.97 18.48
N VAL A 48 16.47 -4.10 17.47
CA VAL A 48 17.83 -4.59 17.67
C VAL A 48 18.67 -3.62 18.52
N ALA A 49 18.50 -2.31 18.34
CA ALA A 49 19.23 -1.28 19.10
C ALA A 49 18.59 -0.97 20.46
N ALA A 50 17.27 -1.09 20.56
CA ALA A 50 16.48 -0.86 21.75
C ALA A 50 15.46 -1.99 21.88
N GLN A 51 15.87 -3.08 22.53
CA GLN A 51 15.02 -4.26 22.68
C GLN A 51 13.75 -3.93 23.47
N PRO A 52 12.58 -4.42 23.03
CA PRO A 52 11.36 -4.32 23.82
C PRO A 52 11.51 -5.06 25.15
N ASP A 53 10.78 -4.60 26.17
CA ASP A 53 10.72 -5.31 27.45
C ASP A 53 10.09 -6.71 27.29
N ALA A 54 10.43 -7.60 28.23
CA ALA A 54 9.77 -8.89 28.31
C ALA A 54 8.28 -8.75 28.59
N LEU A 55 7.46 -9.68 28.11
CA LEU A 55 6.02 -9.68 28.41
C LEU A 55 5.78 -10.13 29.85
N GLY A 56 4.64 -9.74 30.42
CA GLY A 56 4.20 -10.22 31.73
C GLY A 56 5.02 -9.72 32.93
N GLN A 57 5.64 -8.54 32.84
CA GLN A 57 6.41 -7.96 33.96
C GLN A 57 5.56 -7.65 35.20
N ASP A 58 4.26 -7.41 35.01
CA ASP A 58 3.32 -7.09 36.07
C ASP A 58 2.30 -8.24 36.24
N PRO A 59 2.65 -9.33 36.94
CA PRO A 59 1.78 -10.52 37.04
C PRO A 59 0.45 -10.23 37.75
N ASP A 60 0.43 -9.27 38.68
CA ASP A 60 -0.75 -8.95 39.50
C ASP A 60 -1.92 -8.37 38.69
N VAL A 61 -1.67 -7.84 37.49
CA VAL A 61 -2.70 -7.28 36.60
C VAL A 61 -3.09 -8.22 35.47
N LEU A 62 -2.43 -9.37 35.33
CA LEU A 62 -2.71 -10.32 34.27
C LEU A 62 -3.95 -11.17 34.60
N PRO A 63 -4.74 -11.57 33.58
CA PRO A 63 -5.80 -12.54 33.79
C PRO A 63 -5.22 -13.87 34.27
N THR A 64 -5.90 -14.48 35.24
CA THR A 64 -5.47 -15.74 35.87
C THR A 64 -5.38 -16.86 34.84
N GLY A 65 -4.28 -17.61 34.83
CA GLY A 65 -4.10 -18.77 33.94
C GLY A 65 -3.50 -18.44 32.56
N THR A 66 -3.13 -17.19 32.31
CA THR A 66 -2.49 -16.75 31.05
C THR A 66 -0.98 -17.04 31.03
N GLU A 67 -0.40 -17.43 32.17
CA GLU A 67 1.05 -17.64 32.32
C GLU A 67 1.58 -18.76 31.42
N ALA A 68 0.75 -19.76 31.13
CA ALA A 68 1.10 -20.89 30.26
C ALA A 68 1.20 -20.49 28.77
N ASP A 69 0.50 -19.44 28.37
CA ASP A 69 0.46 -18.95 26.98
C ASP A 69 1.44 -17.78 26.75
N LEU A 70 2.19 -17.36 27.78
CA LEU A 70 3.12 -16.24 27.69
C LEU A 70 4.39 -16.68 26.91
N PRO A 71 4.68 -16.09 25.75
CA PRO A 71 5.87 -16.47 24.99
C PRO A 71 7.13 -16.02 25.72
N MET A 72 8.16 -16.86 25.70
CA MET A 72 9.41 -16.54 26.37
C MET A 72 10.12 -15.39 25.66
N HIS A 73 10.59 -14.41 26.43
CA HIS A 73 11.31 -13.25 25.88
C HIS A 73 12.54 -13.68 25.07
N ALA A 74 13.29 -14.68 25.54
CA ALA A 74 14.44 -15.21 24.82
C ALA A 74 14.07 -15.77 23.44
N GLU A 75 12.95 -16.49 23.33
CA GLU A 75 12.46 -17.04 22.04
C GLU A 75 12.04 -15.91 21.09
N LEU A 76 11.41 -14.85 21.61
CA LEU A 76 11.05 -13.68 20.80
C LEU A 76 12.30 -12.96 20.28
N VAL A 77 13.31 -12.74 21.14
CA VAL A 77 14.58 -12.15 20.73
C VAL A 77 15.28 -13.02 19.68
N GLU A 78 15.34 -14.32 19.90
CA GLU A 78 15.99 -15.27 18.99
C GLU A 78 15.29 -15.33 17.62
N HIS A 79 13.98 -15.56 17.60
CA HIS A 79 13.26 -15.82 16.35
C HIS A 79 12.81 -14.57 15.60
N VAL A 80 12.59 -13.44 16.30
CA VAL A 80 12.13 -12.19 15.68
C VAL A 80 13.29 -11.25 15.39
N LEU A 81 14.28 -11.17 16.28
CA LEU A 81 15.41 -10.24 16.17
C LEU A 81 16.73 -10.89 15.73
N GLY A 82 16.78 -12.23 15.57
CA GLY A 82 17.98 -13.04 15.32
C GLY A 82 18.79 -12.79 14.04
N GLY A 83 18.65 -11.63 13.40
CA GLY A 83 19.57 -11.13 12.37
C GLY A 83 20.71 -10.32 13.00
N GLY A 84 21.95 -10.55 12.56
CA GLY A 84 23.13 -9.86 13.13
C GLY A 84 23.03 -8.32 13.11
N PRO A 85 23.35 -7.64 14.22
CA PRO A 85 23.04 -6.22 14.43
C PRO A 85 23.70 -5.24 13.44
N SER A 86 24.81 -5.64 12.83
CA SER A 86 25.63 -4.76 11.99
C SER A 86 24.97 -4.43 10.63
N ILE A 87 24.17 -5.34 10.07
CA ILE A 87 23.60 -5.16 8.71
C ILE A 87 22.31 -4.31 8.73
N GLU A 88 21.59 -4.31 9.84
CA GLU A 88 20.27 -3.67 9.97
C GLU A 88 20.38 -2.16 10.23
N LEU A 89 21.33 -1.73 11.08
CA LEU A 89 21.56 -0.31 11.39
C LEU A 89 22.02 0.50 10.17
N ASP A 90 22.93 -0.03 9.36
CA ASP A 90 23.42 0.62 8.13
C ASP A 90 22.29 0.81 7.10
N ARG A 91 21.26 -0.04 7.14
CA ARG A 91 20.10 0.03 6.25
C ARG A 91 18.99 0.94 6.74
N LEU A 92 19.03 1.37 8.00
CA LEU A 92 17.98 2.17 8.62
C LEU A 92 17.73 3.49 7.86
N GLN A 93 18.80 4.19 7.47
CA GLN A 93 18.67 5.44 6.71
C GLN A 93 18.07 5.19 5.31
N ALA A 94 18.48 4.11 4.64
CA ALA A 94 17.93 3.71 3.35
C ALA A 94 16.45 3.34 3.45
N LEU A 95 16.05 2.60 4.49
CA LEU A 95 14.65 2.25 4.75
C LEU A 95 13.79 3.48 5.04
N ARG A 96 14.29 4.44 5.84
CA ARG A 96 13.61 5.74 6.06
C ARG A 96 13.49 6.55 4.77
N ALA A 97 14.48 6.49 3.88
CA ALA A 97 14.40 7.12 2.58
C ALA A 97 13.33 6.46 1.70
N LEU A 98 13.26 5.12 1.70
CA LEU A 98 12.23 4.36 0.98
C LEU A 98 10.82 4.62 1.51
N ASP A 99 10.57 4.63 2.82
CA ASP A 99 9.24 4.95 3.36
C ASP A 99 8.79 6.36 2.96
N ARG A 100 9.68 7.35 3.02
CA ARG A 100 9.38 8.72 2.56
C ARG A 100 9.11 8.77 1.06
N GLN A 101 9.84 7.99 0.26
CA GLN A 101 9.61 7.92 -1.18
C GLN A 101 8.27 7.26 -1.51
N LEU A 102 7.94 6.16 -0.84
CA LEU A 102 6.65 5.48 -0.98
C LEU A 102 5.50 6.38 -0.52
N ALA A 103 5.68 7.15 0.56
CA ALA A 103 4.68 8.12 1.03
C ALA A 103 4.37 9.19 -0.01
N ARG A 104 5.41 9.77 -0.63
CA ARG A 104 5.24 10.74 -1.72
C ARG A 104 4.56 10.09 -2.93
N TYR A 105 4.94 8.87 -3.27
CA TYR A 105 4.33 8.16 -4.40
C TYR A 105 2.85 7.83 -4.14
N GLU A 106 2.51 7.36 -2.94
CA GLU A 106 1.14 7.13 -2.51
C GLU A 106 0.29 8.39 -2.62
N GLN A 107 0.84 9.52 -2.19
CA GLN A 107 0.18 10.83 -2.29
C GLN A 107 -0.14 11.16 -3.74
N SER A 108 0.83 11.05 -4.65
CA SER A 108 0.62 11.30 -6.09
C SER A 108 -0.41 10.35 -6.72
N VAL A 109 -0.40 9.07 -6.33
CA VAL A 109 -1.40 8.09 -6.83
C VAL A 109 -2.79 8.39 -6.28
N THR A 110 -2.89 8.84 -5.03
CA THR A 110 -4.15 9.24 -4.40
C THR A 110 -4.74 10.48 -5.06
N GLU A 111 -3.93 11.51 -5.28
CA GLU A 111 -4.33 12.71 -6.02
C GLU A 111 -4.82 12.38 -7.43
N ALA A 112 -4.12 11.48 -8.14
CA ALA A 112 -4.54 11.02 -9.46
C ALA A 112 -5.87 10.22 -9.41
N LEU A 113 -6.06 9.41 -8.38
CA LEU A 113 -7.31 8.66 -8.18
C LEU A 113 -8.49 9.59 -7.88
N ASP A 114 -8.26 10.61 -7.07
CA ASP A 114 -9.27 11.61 -6.72
C ASP A 114 -9.64 12.45 -7.93
N ALA A 115 -8.66 12.91 -8.71
CA ALA A 115 -8.90 13.63 -9.96
C ALA A 115 -9.71 12.78 -10.97
N ALA A 116 -9.33 11.50 -11.16
CA ALA A 116 -10.08 10.58 -12.02
C ALA A 116 -11.48 10.27 -11.47
N THR A 117 -11.64 10.28 -10.14
CA THR A 117 -12.93 10.06 -9.48
C THR A 117 -13.87 11.25 -9.67
N THR A 118 -13.38 12.46 -9.43
CA THR A 118 -14.10 13.72 -9.65
C THR A 118 -14.55 13.87 -11.10
N GLU A 119 -13.65 13.62 -12.06
CA GLU A 119 -14.00 13.70 -13.48
C GLU A 119 -15.04 12.65 -13.88
N PHE A 120 -14.91 11.42 -13.37
CA PHE A 120 -15.91 10.38 -13.62
C PHE A 120 -17.29 10.77 -13.09
N ILE A 121 -17.36 11.28 -11.86
CA ILE A 121 -18.62 11.74 -11.25
C ILE A 121 -19.22 12.88 -12.07
N ARG A 122 -18.40 13.87 -12.45
CA ARG A 122 -18.82 15.01 -13.28
C ARG A 122 -19.48 14.54 -14.57
N ARG A 123 -18.88 13.57 -15.28
CA ARG A 123 -19.42 13.06 -16.54
C ARG A 123 -20.68 12.24 -16.38
N VAL A 124 -20.74 11.37 -15.39
CA VAL A 124 -21.96 10.61 -15.07
C VAL A 124 -23.10 11.57 -14.72
N ALA A 125 -22.82 12.65 -14.00
CA ALA A 125 -23.83 13.65 -13.66
C ALA A 125 -24.30 14.45 -14.89
N SER A 126 -23.42 14.69 -15.88
CA SER A 126 -23.77 15.36 -17.14
C SER A 126 -24.52 14.45 -18.13
N ASP A 127 -24.21 13.16 -18.16
CA ASP A 127 -24.89 12.16 -18.99
C ASP A 127 -24.95 10.80 -18.24
N PRO A 128 -26.08 10.53 -17.56
CA PRO A 128 -26.28 9.26 -16.86
C PRO A 128 -26.33 8.05 -17.81
N THR A 129 -26.76 8.24 -19.06
CA THR A 129 -26.92 7.15 -20.03
C THR A 129 -25.57 6.62 -20.55
N ALA A 130 -24.52 7.46 -20.52
CA ALA A 130 -23.15 7.06 -20.80
C ALA A 130 -22.62 5.95 -19.88
N MET A 131 -23.24 5.72 -18.71
CA MET A 131 -22.87 4.58 -17.85
C MET A 131 -23.03 3.23 -18.55
N PHE A 132 -24.07 3.10 -19.40
CA PHE A 132 -24.51 1.84 -20.00
C PHE A 132 -23.76 1.52 -21.30
N GLN A 133 -23.35 2.54 -22.06
CA GLN A 133 -22.60 2.37 -23.31
C GLN A 133 -21.20 1.75 -23.13
N GLY A 134 -20.64 1.82 -21.92
CA GLY A 134 -19.34 1.23 -21.61
C GLY A 134 -19.37 -0.27 -21.29
N LEU A 135 -20.54 -0.87 -21.08
CA LEU A 135 -20.69 -2.32 -20.84
C LEU A 135 -20.69 -3.09 -22.18
N ASP A 136 -21.34 -2.54 -23.20
CA ASP A 136 -21.48 -3.16 -24.52
C ASP A 136 -20.13 -3.28 -25.28
N ALA A 137 -19.16 -2.41 -24.98
CA ALA A 137 -17.84 -2.42 -25.60
C ALA A 137 -16.84 -3.40 -24.96
N GLU A 138 -17.08 -3.85 -23.72
CA GLU A 138 -16.20 -4.81 -23.01
C GLU A 138 -16.54 -6.27 -23.41
N ASP A 139 -17.74 -6.51 -23.95
CA ASP A 139 -18.24 -7.80 -24.45
C ASP A 139 -18.17 -7.97 -25.99
N ALA A 140 -17.68 -6.96 -26.71
CA ALA A 140 -17.57 -7.02 -28.16
C ALA A 140 -16.42 -7.95 -28.59
N PRO A 141 -16.66 -8.96 -29.45
CA PRO A 141 -15.60 -9.85 -29.92
C PRO A 141 -14.54 -9.07 -30.71
N PRO A 142 -13.25 -9.47 -30.66
CA PRO A 142 -12.20 -8.78 -31.38
C PRO A 142 -12.50 -8.78 -32.89
N SER A 143 -12.45 -7.59 -33.49
CA SER A 143 -12.70 -7.41 -34.93
C SER A 143 -11.73 -8.26 -35.75
N PRO A 144 -12.19 -9.02 -36.76
CA PRO A 144 -11.32 -9.87 -37.55
C PRO A 144 -10.29 -9.03 -38.32
N ALA A 145 -9.02 -9.45 -38.24
CA ALA A 145 -7.91 -8.80 -38.92
C ALA A 145 -8.14 -8.72 -40.44
N PRO A 146 -7.77 -7.61 -41.10
CA PRO A 146 -7.84 -7.52 -42.56
C PRO A 146 -6.89 -8.54 -43.19
N ARG A 147 -7.41 -9.25 -44.20
CA ARG A 147 -6.66 -10.22 -45.03
C ARG A 147 -5.65 -9.53 -45.94
#